data_AF-A0A6X8HWA6-F1
#
_entry.id   AF-A0A6X8HWA6-F1
#
_cell.length_a   1.000
_cell.length_b   1.000
_cell.length_c   1.000
_cell.angle_alpha   90.00
_cell.angle_beta   90.00
_cell.angle_gamma   90.00
#
_symmetry.space_group_name_H-M   'P 1'
#
loop_
_entity.id
_entity.type
_entity.pdbx_description
1 polymer ?
#
loop_
_entity_poly.entity_id
_entity_poly.type
_entity_poly.pdbx_seq_one_letter_code
_entity_poly.pdbx_strand_id
1 'polypeptide(L)' 'MLTEKYDFRITDQMTIPLRPHWIANDSYREKCKMLVLNRSKGEIHKVDFSKLTDYIK' A
#
# COMPACT_ATOMS: atom_id res chain seq x y z
N MET A 1 -25.12 -7.25 8.69
CA MET A 1 -24.61 -8.49 8.03
C MET A 1 -23.09 -8.46 8.02
N LEU A 2 -22.37 -9.58 7.93
CA LEU A 2 -20.89 -9.59 7.85
C LEU A 2 -20.33 -8.72 6.70
N THR A 3 -21.12 -8.53 5.65
CA THR A 3 -20.81 -7.72 4.47
C THR A 3 -20.66 -6.23 4.76
N GLU A 4 -21.45 -5.66 5.66
CA GLU A 4 -21.39 -4.21 5.99
C GLU A 4 -20.15 -3.86 6.81
N LYS A 5 -19.66 -4.81 7.62
CA LYS A 5 -18.50 -4.59 8.51
C LYS A 5 -17.19 -4.36 7.73
N TYR A 6 -17.10 -4.92 6.54
CA TYR A 6 -15.92 -4.83 5.67
C TYR A 6 -16.20 -4.02 4.40
N ASP A 7 -17.33 -3.32 4.35
CA ASP A 7 -17.63 -2.40 3.26
C ASP A 7 -16.85 -1.10 3.45
N PHE A 8 -16.23 -0.63 2.37
CA PHE A 8 -15.49 0.63 2.37
C PHE A 8 -15.60 1.30 1.00
N ARG A 9 -15.68 2.62 1.01
CA ARG A 9 -15.80 3.40 -0.22
C ARG A 9 -14.42 3.64 -0.84
N ILE A 10 -14.22 3.12 -2.04
CA ILE A 10 -13.14 3.56 -2.93
C ILE A 10 -13.61 4.86 -3.59
N THR A 11 -12.91 5.96 -3.36
CA THR A 11 -13.29 7.27 -3.89
C THR A 11 -12.79 7.45 -5.32
N ASP A 12 -13.33 8.42 -6.06
CA ASP A 12 -12.92 8.68 -7.46
C ASP A 12 -11.46 9.14 -7.57
N GLN A 13 -10.85 9.60 -6.47
CA GLN A 13 -9.44 9.93 -6.38
C GLN A 13 -8.54 8.69 -6.22
N MET A 14 -9.11 7.52 -5.91
CA MET A 14 -8.38 6.25 -5.84
C MET A 14 -8.38 5.58 -7.20
N THR A 15 -7.21 5.47 -7.81
CA THR A 15 -7.05 4.74 -9.07
C THR A 15 -6.70 3.28 -8.80
N ILE A 16 -7.52 2.35 -9.30
CA ILE A 16 -7.16 0.93 -9.37
C ILE A 16 -6.28 0.76 -10.62
N PRO A 17 -4.98 0.43 -10.48
CA PRO A 17 -4.10 0.29 -11.63
C PRO A 17 -4.41 -1.00 -12.39
N LEU A 18 -5.07 -0.87 -13.55
CA LEU A 18 -5.46 -2.02 -14.39
C LEU A 18 -4.28 -2.59 -15.21
N ARG A 19 -3.28 -1.76 -15.54
CA ARG A 19 -2.09 -2.13 -16.32
C ARG A 19 -0.86 -1.41 -15.76
N PRO A 20 -0.25 -1.93 -14.69
CA PRO A 20 0.81 -1.22 -14.01
C PRO A 20 2.12 -1.33 -14.80
N HIS A 21 2.59 -0.21 -15.35
CA HIS A 21 3.83 -0.14 -16.13
C HIS A 21 5.09 -0.34 -15.28
N TRP A 22 4.97 -0.19 -13.96
CA TRP A 22 6.08 -0.32 -13.01
C TRP A 22 6.50 -1.77 -12.74
N ILE A 23 5.71 -2.78 -13.12
CA ILE A 23 6.02 -4.20 -12.81
C ILE A 23 7.37 -4.64 -13.40
N ALA A 24 7.72 -4.13 -14.58
CA ALA A 24 8.92 -4.53 -15.31
C ALA A 24 10.17 -3.68 -15.01
N ASN A 25 10.10 -2.72 -14.07
CA ASN A 25 11.18 -1.77 -13.83
C ASN A 25 11.42 -1.56 -12.33
N ASP A 26 12.60 -1.97 -11.86
CA ASP A 26 12.99 -1.94 -10.45
C ASP A 26 12.93 -0.55 -9.84
N SER A 27 13.46 0.45 -10.54
CA SER A 27 13.42 1.85 -10.12
C SER A 27 12.00 2.40 -9.98
N TYR A 28 11.03 1.85 -10.71
CA TYR A 28 9.62 2.19 -10.54
C TYR A 28 8.96 1.40 -9.41
N ARG A 29 9.30 0.12 -9.25
CA ARG A 29 8.82 -0.71 -8.13
C ARG A 29 9.24 -0.14 -6.78
N GLU A 30 10.47 0.34 -6.67
CA GLU A 30 11.00 0.98 -5.47
C GLU A 30 10.24 2.23 -5.04
N LYS A 31 9.63 2.95 -6.00
CA LYS A 31 8.84 4.17 -5.76
C LYS A 31 7.36 3.89 -5.51
N CYS A 32 6.91 2.63 -5.64
CA CYS A 32 5.55 2.26 -5.29
C CYS A 32 5.30 2.54 -3.80
N LYS A 33 4.09 3.00 -3.47
CA LYS A 33 3.73 3.31 -2.08
C LYS A 33 3.42 2.03 -1.32
N MET A 34 4.01 1.89 -0.14
CA MET A 34 3.79 0.84 0.83
C MET A 34 3.10 1.43 2.07
N LEU A 35 2.07 0.74 2.56
CA LEU A 35 1.40 1.08 3.81
C LEU A 35 1.95 0.16 4.91
N VAL A 36 2.52 0.74 5.97
CA VAL A 36 3.03 0.01 7.13
C VAL A 36 2.06 0.20 8.29
N LEU A 37 1.57 -0.91 8.83
CA LEU A 37 0.68 -0.94 9.99
C LEU A 37 1.40 -1.57 11.18
N ASN A 38 1.66 -0.78 12.22
CA ASN A 38 2.10 -1.29 13.50
C ASN A 38 0.88 -1.68 14.35
N ARG A 39 0.57 -2.98 14.40
CA ARG A 39 -0.62 -3.49 15.11
C ARG A 39 -0.60 -3.24 16.62
N SER A 40 0.57 -3.25 17.26
CA SER A 40 0.66 -3.08 18.72
C SER A 40 0.50 -1.62 19.15
N LYS A 41 0.93 -0.68 18.30
CA LYS A 41 0.83 0.76 18.56
C LYS A 41 -0.36 1.45 17.87
N GLY A 42 -1.01 0.77 16.92
CA GLY A 42 -2.05 1.37 16.08
C GLY A 42 -1.51 2.43 15.10
N GLU A 43 -0.21 2.46 14.85
CA GLU A 43 0.44 3.45 13.97
C GLU A 43 0.33 3.02 12.51
N ILE A 44 0.10 3.99 11.62
CA ILE A 44 0.03 3.80 10.17
C ILE A 44 1.00 4.76 9.49
N HIS A 45 1.86 4.23 8.62
CA HIS A 45 2.80 5.03 7.83
C HIS A 45 2.66 4.73 6.34
N LYS A 46 2.76 5.76 5.52
CA LYS A 46 2.87 5.63 4.07
C LYS A 46 4.31 5.94 3.67
N VAL A 47 4.99 4.94 3.10
CA VAL A 47 6.40 5.04 2.69
C VAL A 47 6.59 4.52 1.28
N ASP A 48 7.77 4.68 0.72
CA ASP A 48 8.14 4.04 -0.56
C ASP A 48 8.60 2.60 -0.30
N PHE A 49 8.40 1.72 -1.28
CA PHE A 49 8.77 0.31 -1.19
C PHE A 49 10.29 0.11 -1.00
N SER A 50 11.11 1.05 -1.47
CA SER A 50 12.56 1.09 -1.20
C SER A 50 12.92 1.04 0.29
N LYS A 51 11.99 1.38 1.19
CA LYS A 51 12.18 1.33 2.65
C LYS A 51 11.85 -0.03 3.27
N LEU A 52 11.49 -1.05 2.48
CA LEU A 52 11.09 -2.37 3.01
C LEU A 52 12.13 -2.99 3.94
N THR A 53 13.40 -2.89 3.58
CA THR A 53 14.51 -3.46 4.36
C THR A 53 14.65 -2.84 5.75
N ASP A 54 14.17 -1.61 5.96
CA ASP A 54 14.21 -0.96 7.27
C ASP A 54 13.27 -1.66 8.28
N TYR A 55 12.34 -2.50 7.80
CA TYR A 55 11.34 -3.20 8.60
C TYR A 55 11.58 -4.72 8.73
N ILE A 56 12.55 -5.27 8.00
CA ILE A 56 12.89 -6.70 8.05
C ILE A 56 14.18 -6.85 8.86
N LYS A 57 14.08 -7.57 9.99
CA LYS A 57 15.22 -7.93 10.84
C LYS A 57 15.64 -9.37 10.59
#